data_AF-A0A3G2VQR1-F1
#
_entry.id   AF-A0A3G2VQR1-F1
#
_cell.length_a   1.000
_cell.length_b   1.000
_cell.length_c   1.000
_cell.angle_alpha   90.00
_cell.angle_beta   90.00
_cell.angle_gamma   90.00
#
_symmetry.space_group_name_H-M   'P 1'
#
loop_
_entity.id
_entity.type
_entity.pdbx_description
1 polymer ?
#
loop_
_entity_poly.entity_id
_entity_poly.type
_entity_poly.pdbx_seq_one_letter_code
_entity_poly.pdbx_strand_id
1 'polypeptide(L)'
;IDTSIHTSRIVSTSQLLQRLVGMPVQRNKAVVGANAFAHESGIHQHGMLRHRGTYEIMRPQEVGWVCSHMVLGRHSGRAAVEQRLRALGYLLEEEDLKLVFEEFKQLCEKQRLVTDVDLQVLMQDTTVQHGYRLASMTISDVGNQANALVELSNPQGQRVAETAQGNGPVDALFGALAAATGVKLELDSYQV
;
A
#
# COMPACT_ATOMS: atom_id res chain seq x y z
N ILE A 1 29.32 12.59 22.76
CA ILE A 1 29.94 11.25 22.72
C ILE A 1 30.11 10.91 21.26
N ASP A 2 31.31 10.57 20.83
CA ASP A 2 31.58 10.06 19.48
C ASP A 2 31.72 8.54 19.57
N THR A 3 30.92 7.80 18.80
CA THR A 3 30.89 6.33 18.80
C THR A 3 31.48 5.74 17.53
N SER A 4 31.88 6.56 16.56
CA SER A 4 32.30 6.11 15.21
C SER A 4 31.26 5.27 14.46
N ILE A 5 29.99 5.25 14.90
CA ILE A 5 28.90 4.52 14.25
C ILE A 5 28.30 5.37 13.13
N HIS A 6 28.17 4.79 11.94
CA HIS A 6 27.43 5.39 10.82
C HIS A 6 25.92 5.23 11.06
N THR A 7 25.32 6.17 11.79
CA THR A 7 23.93 6.06 12.28
C THR A 7 22.91 5.93 11.15
N SER A 8 23.12 6.56 10.00
CA SER A 8 22.24 6.48 8.83
C SER A 8 22.08 5.07 8.26
N ARG A 9 22.93 4.11 8.66
CA ARG A 9 22.87 2.71 8.25
C ARG A 9 22.08 1.81 9.21
N ILE A 10 21.70 2.30 10.40
CA ILE A 10 21.08 1.52 11.47
C ILE A 10 19.86 0.74 10.98
N VAL A 11 18.91 1.40 10.30
CA VAL A 11 17.69 0.75 9.79
C VAL A 11 18.03 -0.33 8.76
N SER A 12 18.89 -0.02 7.78
CA SER A 12 19.28 -0.99 6.74
C SER A 12 20.01 -2.22 7.31
N THR A 13 20.86 -2.01 8.32
CA THR A 13 21.56 -3.09 9.02
C THR A 13 20.59 -3.94 9.84
N SER A 14 19.62 -3.33 10.52
CA SER A 14 18.58 -4.07 11.25
C SER A 14 17.72 -4.92 10.31
N GLN A 15 17.36 -4.39 9.14
CA GLN A 15 16.61 -5.13 8.12
C GLN A 15 17.43 -6.29 7.55
N LEU A 16 18.73 -6.10 7.34
CA LEU A 16 19.64 -7.18 6.94
C LEU A 16 19.68 -8.28 8.00
N LEU A 17 19.84 -7.92 9.28
CA LEU A 17 19.86 -8.88 10.37
C LEU A 17 18.56 -9.68 10.46
N GLN A 18 17.40 -9.03 10.32
CA GLN A 18 16.11 -9.70 10.26
C GLN A 18 16.06 -10.76 9.15
N ARG A 19 16.57 -10.46 7.95
CA ARG A 19 16.62 -11.41 6.83
C ARG A 19 17.55 -12.59 7.10
N LEU A 20 18.69 -12.34 7.75
CA LEU A 20 19.68 -13.38 8.04
C LEU A 20 19.24 -14.33 9.16
N VAL A 21 18.58 -13.79 10.20
CA VAL A 21 18.18 -14.55 11.40
C VAL A 21 16.76 -15.10 11.29
N GLY A 22 15.95 -14.58 10.37
CA GLY A 22 14.54 -14.98 10.21
C GLY A 22 13.64 -14.51 11.34
N MET A 23 14.11 -13.60 12.21
CA MET A 23 13.33 -13.06 13.32
C MET A 23 12.88 -11.62 13.03
N PRO A 24 11.57 -11.34 12.98
CA PRO A 24 11.07 -10.01 12.68
C PRO A 24 11.33 -9.02 13.82
N VAL A 25 11.61 -7.76 13.46
CA VAL A 25 11.73 -6.67 14.43
C VAL A 25 10.34 -6.32 14.97
N GLN A 26 10.22 -6.21 16.29
CA GLN A 26 9.00 -5.73 16.93
C GLN A 26 8.66 -4.32 16.45
N ARG A 27 7.39 -4.06 16.16
CA ARG A 27 6.95 -2.76 15.60
C ARG A 27 7.31 -1.57 16.47
N ASN A 28 7.30 -1.72 17.79
CA ASN A 28 7.63 -0.67 18.76
C ASN A 28 9.10 -0.67 19.19
N LYS A 29 9.97 -1.45 18.53
CA LYS A 29 11.41 -1.43 18.83
C LYS A 29 11.97 -0.03 18.58
N ALA A 30 12.70 0.51 19.56
CA ALA A 30 13.32 1.82 19.44
C ALA A 30 14.17 1.93 18.17
N VAL A 31 14.07 3.07 17.48
CA VAL A 31 14.80 3.44 16.25
C VAL A 31 14.43 2.62 15.01
N VAL A 32 14.38 1.29 15.10
CA VAL A 32 14.28 0.39 13.93
C VAL A 32 12.91 -0.26 13.77
N GLY A 33 12.02 -0.18 14.76
CA GLY A 33 10.66 -0.68 14.65
C GLY A 33 9.84 0.16 13.68
N ALA A 34 8.91 -0.48 12.97
CA ALA A 34 8.03 0.19 12.02
C ALA A 34 7.25 1.37 12.62
N ASN A 35 7.01 1.39 13.94
CA ASN A 35 6.29 2.47 14.62
C ASN A 35 7.22 3.54 15.23
N ALA A 36 8.54 3.47 15.02
CA ALA A 36 9.50 4.37 15.68
C ALA A 36 9.33 5.86 15.29
N PHE A 37 8.84 6.13 14.08
CA PHE A 37 8.56 7.47 13.55
C PHE A 37 7.13 7.57 12.98
N ALA A 38 6.23 6.77 13.57
CA ALA A 38 4.82 6.72 13.22
C ALA A 38 4.00 7.67 14.08
N HIS A 39 3.15 8.48 13.44
CA HIS A 39 2.26 9.43 14.16
C HIS A 39 0.80 9.18 13.79
N GLU A 40 -0.01 8.80 14.78
CA GLU A 40 -1.43 8.45 14.57
C GLU A 40 -2.41 9.58 14.93
N SER A 41 -2.17 10.23 16.08
CA SER A 41 -3.11 11.21 16.63
C SER A 41 -3.02 12.57 15.94
N GLY A 42 -4.16 13.21 15.70
CA GLY A 42 -4.22 14.56 15.12
C GLY A 42 -3.45 15.61 15.94
N ILE A 43 -3.39 15.46 17.27
CA ILE A 43 -2.57 16.36 18.11
C ILE A 43 -1.07 16.16 17.88
N HIS A 44 -0.64 14.93 17.56
CA HIS A 44 0.76 14.64 17.23
C HIS A 44 1.11 15.25 15.89
N GLN A 45 0.24 15.11 14.89
CA GLN A 45 0.41 15.73 13.57
C GLN A 45 0.50 17.25 13.68
N HIS A 46 -0.42 17.87 14.43
CA HIS A 46 -0.40 19.32 14.67
C HIS A 46 0.87 19.79 15.38
N GLY A 47 1.32 19.06 16.41
CA GLY A 47 2.57 19.36 17.09
C GLY A 47 3.79 19.19 16.18
N MET A 48 3.81 18.16 15.35
CA MET A 48 4.86 17.89 14.35
C MET A 48 4.96 18.97 13.28
N LEU A 49 3.82 19.50 12.82
CA LEU A 49 3.76 20.62 11.85
C LEU A 49 4.29 21.92 12.46
N ARG A 50 4.03 22.18 13.75
CA ARG A 50 4.53 23.36 14.45
C ARG A 50 6.02 23.24 14.80
N HIS A 51 6.41 22.13 15.40
CA HIS A 51 7.77 21.86 15.82
C HIS A 51 8.02 20.34 15.91
N ARG A 52 8.75 19.78 14.95
CA ARG A 52 9.04 18.33 14.89
C ARG A 52 9.63 17.76 16.19
N GLY A 53 10.48 18.53 16.87
CA GLY A 53 11.09 18.13 18.14
C GLY A 53 10.10 17.89 19.29
N THR A 54 8.81 18.21 19.11
CA THR A 54 7.76 17.93 20.10
C THR A 54 7.55 16.42 20.29
N TYR A 55 7.67 15.63 19.21
CA TYR A 55 7.44 14.19 19.24
C TYR A 55 8.58 13.37 18.63
N GLU A 56 9.49 14.00 17.89
CA GLU A 56 10.68 13.34 17.33
C GLU A 56 11.95 13.84 18.02
N ILE A 57 12.54 12.98 18.86
CA ILE A 57 13.81 13.27 19.56
C ILE A 57 14.99 13.33 18.57
N MET A 58 14.88 12.63 17.43
CA MET A 58 15.86 12.58 16.35
C MET A 58 15.16 12.59 15.00
N ARG A 59 15.86 12.96 13.93
CA ARG A 59 15.27 12.91 12.59
C ARG A 59 15.26 11.46 12.09
N PRO A 60 14.18 11.00 11.42
CA PRO A 60 14.14 9.66 10.81
C PRO A 60 15.35 9.38 9.90
N GLN A 61 15.79 10.40 9.15
CA GLN A 61 16.92 10.30 8.21
C GLN A 61 18.27 10.08 8.90
N GLU A 62 18.44 10.53 10.15
CA GLU A 62 19.69 10.36 10.90
C GLU A 62 19.97 8.89 11.23
N VAL A 63 18.94 8.04 11.21
CA VAL A 63 19.03 6.61 11.53
C VAL A 63 18.73 5.70 10.33
N GLY A 64 18.41 6.27 9.17
CA GLY A 64 18.22 5.54 7.91
C GLY A 64 16.76 5.30 7.50
N TRP A 65 15.78 5.98 8.11
CA TRP A 65 14.42 6.06 7.56
C TRP A 65 14.32 7.18 6.51
N VAL A 66 13.47 6.99 5.50
CA VAL A 66 13.23 8.01 4.46
C VAL A 66 12.53 9.24 5.06
N CYS A 67 11.49 9.02 5.86
CA CYS A 67 10.70 10.07 6.50
C CYS A 67 9.85 9.50 7.65
N SER A 68 9.26 10.41 8.42
CA SER A 68 8.15 10.10 9.32
C SER A 68 6.93 9.73 8.50
N HIS A 69 6.10 8.81 8.99
CA HIS A 69 4.86 8.44 8.32
C HIS A 69 3.66 8.69 9.25
N MET A 70 2.58 9.21 8.65
CA MET A 70 1.30 9.32 9.34
C MET A 70 0.60 7.97 9.24
N VAL A 71 0.18 7.47 10.39
CA VAL A 71 -0.53 6.21 10.49
C VAL A 71 -2.00 6.52 10.70
N LEU A 72 -2.88 5.84 9.96
CA LEU A 72 -4.31 6.00 10.13
C LEU A 72 -4.85 4.94 11.10
N GLY A 73 -5.61 5.39 12.08
CA GLY A 73 -6.24 4.56 13.10
C GLY A 73 -7.43 5.26 13.74
N ARG A 74 -7.95 4.69 14.83
CA ARG A 74 -9.18 5.17 15.50
C ARG A 74 -9.11 6.65 15.88
N HIS A 75 -7.92 7.14 16.23
CA HIS A 75 -7.71 8.52 16.66
C HIS A 75 -7.42 9.49 15.51
N SER A 76 -7.35 8.99 14.27
CA SER A 76 -7.20 9.84 13.10
C SER A 76 -8.49 10.65 12.86
N GLY A 77 -8.29 11.93 12.56
CA GLY A 77 -9.36 12.87 12.21
C GLY A 77 -9.61 12.91 10.70
N ARG A 78 -10.71 13.54 10.30
CA ARG A 78 -11.14 13.66 8.91
C ARG A 78 -10.06 14.22 7.99
N ALA A 79 -9.37 15.28 8.41
CA ALA A 79 -8.30 15.90 7.61
C ALA A 79 -7.13 14.95 7.32
N ALA A 80 -6.77 14.06 8.25
CA ALA A 80 -5.69 13.09 8.04
C ALA A 80 -6.09 12.03 7.01
N VAL A 81 -7.35 11.58 7.06
CA VAL A 81 -7.92 10.63 6.11
C VAL A 81 -8.02 11.26 4.72
N GLU A 82 -8.55 12.49 4.63
CA GLU A 82 -8.64 13.24 3.37
C GLU A 82 -7.26 13.45 2.74
N GLN A 83 -6.28 13.91 3.51
CA GLN A 83 -4.92 14.13 3.01
C GLN A 83 -4.32 12.83 2.47
N ARG A 84 -4.59 11.69 3.13
CA ARG A 84 -4.10 10.40 2.65
C ARG A 84 -4.80 9.94 1.39
N LEU A 85 -6.12 10.05 1.31
CA LEU A 85 -6.91 9.74 0.11
C LEU A 85 -6.47 10.61 -1.08
N ARG A 86 -6.23 11.91 -0.86
CA ARG A 86 -5.68 12.82 -1.87
C ARG A 86 -4.28 12.40 -2.33
N ALA A 87 -3.41 11.97 -1.41
CA ALA A 87 -2.10 11.45 -1.75
C ALA A 87 -2.15 10.13 -2.54
N LEU A 88 -3.25 9.37 -2.42
CA LEU A 88 -3.54 8.18 -3.22
C LEU A 88 -4.25 8.51 -4.55
N GLY A 89 -4.55 9.78 -4.83
CA GLY A 89 -5.20 10.24 -6.06
C GLY A 89 -6.72 10.39 -5.98
N TYR A 90 -7.33 10.19 -4.81
CA TYR A 90 -8.77 10.38 -4.62
C TYR A 90 -9.08 11.82 -4.20
N LEU A 91 -9.86 12.51 -5.03
CA LEU A 91 -10.40 13.84 -4.75
C LEU A 91 -11.89 13.66 -4.47
N LEU A 92 -12.28 13.81 -3.21
CA LEU A 92 -13.67 13.65 -2.77
C LEU A 92 -14.26 15.01 -2.43
N GLU A 93 -15.53 15.19 -2.79
CA GLU A 93 -16.35 16.29 -2.29
C GLU A 93 -16.68 16.06 -0.80
N GLU A 94 -17.15 17.10 -0.11
CA GLU A 94 -17.35 17.04 1.34
C GLU A 94 -18.37 15.97 1.78
N GLU A 95 -19.40 15.73 0.96
CA GLU A 95 -20.42 14.72 1.22
C GLU A 95 -19.86 13.30 1.10
N ASP A 96 -19.10 13.02 0.05
CA ASP A 96 -18.46 11.71 -0.16
C ASP A 96 -17.40 11.44 0.91
N LEU A 97 -16.57 12.44 1.23
CA LEU A 97 -15.56 12.33 2.28
C LEU A 97 -16.20 12.02 3.63
N LYS A 98 -17.38 12.57 3.92
CA LYS A 98 -18.11 12.27 5.16
C LYS A 98 -18.52 10.80 5.22
N LEU A 99 -19.04 10.25 4.12
CA LEU A 99 -19.50 8.87 4.03
C LEU A 99 -18.33 7.89 4.22
N VAL A 100 -17.24 8.14 3.51
CA VAL A 100 -15.99 7.38 3.60
C VAL A 100 -15.37 7.46 5.00
N PHE A 101 -15.45 8.62 5.64
CA PHE A 101 -14.93 8.78 7.00
C PHE A 101 -15.70 7.95 8.03
N GLU A 102 -17.01 7.80 7.87
CA GLU A 102 -17.81 6.91 8.73
C GLU A 102 -17.43 5.43 8.51
N GLU A 103 -17.27 4.99 7.26
CA GLU A 103 -16.80 3.63 6.95
C GLU A 103 -15.39 3.37 7.48
N PHE A 104 -14.50 4.37 7.34
CA PHE A 104 -13.17 4.35 7.95
C PHE A 104 -13.23 4.17 9.47
N LYS A 105 -14.17 4.83 10.16
CA LYS A 105 -14.36 4.67 11.61
C LYS A 105 -14.82 3.26 11.96
N GLN A 106 -15.77 2.71 11.20
CA GLN A 106 -16.22 1.32 11.38
C GLN A 106 -15.08 0.33 11.13
N LEU A 107 -14.23 0.57 10.13
CA LEU A 107 -13.05 -0.24 9.89
C LEU A 107 -12.07 -0.20 11.08
N CYS A 108 -11.87 0.98 11.68
CA CYS A 108 -11.05 1.15 12.88
C CYS A 108 -11.61 0.45 14.14
N GLU A 109 -12.87 0.00 14.12
CA GLU A 109 -13.40 -0.87 15.18
C GLU A 109 -12.93 -2.31 15.01
N LYS A 110 -12.78 -2.77 13.76
CA LYS A 110 -12.39 -4.14 13.40
C LYS A 110 -10.88 -4.33 13.39
N GLN A 111 -10.12 -3.31 13.00
CA GLN A 111 -8.66 -3.35 12.96
C GLN A 111 -8.04 -2.10 13.56
N ARG A 112 -6.86 -2.27 14.16
CA ARG A 112 -6.17 -1.18 14.86
C ARG A 112 -5.60 -0.13 13.92
N LEU A 113 -5.22 -0.53 12.70
CA LEU A 113 -4.53 0.31 11.73
C LEU A 113 -5.18 0.16 10.37
N VAL A 114 -5.32 1.26 9.67
CA VAL A 114 -5.86 1.32 8.30
C VAL A 114 -4.70 1.63 7.36
N THR A 115 -4.50 0.74 6.40
CA THR A 115 -3.46 0.83 5.37
C THR A 115 -3.99 1.52 4.11
N ASP A 116 -3.10 1.82 3.17
CA ASP A 116 -3.52 2.37 1.87
C ASP A 116 -4.41 1.41 1.10
N VAL A 117 -4.13 0.10 1.20
CA VAL A 117 -4.95 -0.94 0.57
C VAL A 117 -6.37 -0.91 1.15
N ASP A 118 -6.49 -0.77 2.47
CA ASP A 118 -7.79 -0.65 3.12
C ASP A 118 -8.55 0.60 2.66
N LEU A 119 -7.86 1.75 2.55
CA LEU A 119 -8.48 2.97 2.02
C LEU A 119 -8.94 2.81 0.57
N GLN A 120 -8.13 2.14 -0.27
CA GLN A 120 -8.51 1.84 -1.64
C GLN A 120 -9.73 0.92 -1.71
N VAL A 121 -9.85 -0.06 -0.79
CA VAL A 121 -11.03 -0.93 -0.69
C VAL A 121 -12.27 -0.12 -0.28
N LEU A 122 -12.16 0.79 0.70
CA LEU A 122 -13.25 1.70 1.04
C LEU A 122 -13.69 2.52 -0.18
N MET A 123 -12.75 2.95 -1.02
CA MET A 123 -13.06 3.66 -2.26
C MET A 123 -13.77 2.79 -3.29
N GLN A 124 -13.44 1.49 -3.36
CA GLN A 124 -14.08 0.57 -4.29
C GLN A 124 -15.55 0.28 -3.95
N ASP A 125 -15.94 0.37 -2.67
CA ASP A 125 -17.34 0.22 -2.25
C ASP A 125 -18.17 1.49 -2.47
N THR A 126 -17.57 2.68 -2.33
CA THR A 126 -18.27 3.96 -2.58
C THR A 126 -18.31 4.33 -4.07
N THR A 127 -17.27 3.98 -4.85
CA THR A 127 -17.31 4.16 -6.31
C THR A 127 -18.03 2.98 -6.95
N VAL A 128 -19.21 3.24 -7.50
CA VAL A 128 -19.95 2.36 -8.43
C VAL A 128 -18.98 1.49 -9.24
N GLN A 129 -19.17 0.18 -9.19
CA GLN A 129 -18.35 -0.86 -9.80
C GLN A 129 -18.06 -0.62 -11.30
N HIS A 130 -17.05 0.19 -11.61
CA HIS A 130 -16.58 0.44 -12.98
C HIS A 130 -15.21 -0.18 -13.17
N GLY A 131 -15.16 -1.50 -13.28
CA GLY A 131 -13.92 -2.23 -13.54
C GLY A 131 -14.17 -3.57 -14.20
N TYR A 132 -13.13 -4.12 -14.82
CA TYR A 132 -13.17 -5.49 -15.30
C TYR A 132 -13.20 -6.47 -14.12
N ARG A 133 -13.98 -7.55 -14.21
CA ARG A 133 -13.97 -8.66 -13.26
C ARG A 133 -13.42 -9.92 -13.89
N LEU A 134 -12.49 -10.58 -13.22
CA LEU A 134 -12.02 -11.90 -13.64
C LEU A 134 -13.12 -12.95 -13.41
N ALA A 135 -13.59 -13.57 -14.49
CA ALA A 135 -14.54 -14.68 -14.46
C ALA A 135 -13.81 -16.03 -14.36
N SER A 136 -12.76 -16.21 -15.16
CA SER A 136 -11.91 -17.40 -15.11
C SER A 136 -10.52 -17.09 -15.64
N MET A 137 -9.52 -17.88 -15.21
CA MET A 137 -8.21 -17.89 -15.85
C MET A 137 -7.69 -19.33 -15.92
N THR A 138 -6.93 -19.62 -16.98
CA THR A 138 -6.16 -20.86 -17.10
C THR A 138 -4.77 -20.51 -17.59
N ILE A 139 -3.75 -21.03 -16.91
CA ILE A 139 -2.36 -20.85 -17.30
C ILE A 139 -1.75 -22.25 -17.49
N SER A 140 -1.06 -22.42 -18.59
CA SER A 140 -0.32 -23.63 -18.93
C SER A 140 1.11 -23.27 -19.28
N ASP A 141 2.06 -24.04 -18.78
CA ASP A 141 3.49 -23.84 -19.02
C ASP A 141 4.08 -25.11 -19.62
N VAL A 142 4.83 -24.94 -20.70
CA VAL A 142 5.60 -26.01 -21.34
C VAL A 142 7.01 -25.48 -21.62
N GLY A 143 7.95 -25.75 -20.71
CA GLY A 143 9.36 -25.38 -20.86
C GLY A 143 9.63 -23.93 -20.48
N ASN A 144 10.05 -23.10 -21.45
CA ASN A 144 10.34 -21.67 -21.26
C ASN A 144 9.22 -20.76 -21.81
N GLN A 145 8.04 -21.33 -22.11
CA GLN A 145 6.91 -20.59 -22.65
C GLN A 145 5.64 -20.95 -21.91
N ALA A 146 4.87 -19.95 -21.54
CA ALA A 146 3.56 -20.12 -20.94
C ALA A 146 2.47 -19.52 -21.84
N ASN A 147 1.30 -20.13 -21.80
CA ASN A 147 0.07 -19.62 -22.41
C ASN A 147 -0.94 -19.35 -21.31
N ALA A 148 -1.57 -18.17 -21.34
CA ALA A 148 -2.66 -17.80 -20.46
C ALA A 148 -3.94 -17.55 -21.27
N LEU A 149 -5.07 -17.99 -20.73
CA LEU A 149 -6.42 -17.63 -21.13
C LEU A 149 -7.06 -16.89 -19.96
N VAL A 150 -7.64 -15.72 -20.22
CA VAL A 150 -8.43 -14.95 -19.25
C VAL A 150 -9.82 -14.69 -19.79
N GLU A 151 -10.83 -14.88 -18.95
CA GLU A 151 -12.18 -14.40 -19.20
C GLU A 151 -12.49 -13.27 -18.23
N LEU A 152 -12.80 -12.09 -18.75
CA LEU A 152 -13.19 -10.92 -17.98
C LEU A 152 -14.63 -10.54 -18.28
N SER A 153 -15.35 -10.01 -17.29
CA SER A 153 -16.53 -9.18 -17.53
C SER A 153 -16.10 -7.72 -17.53
N ASN A 154 -16.39 -6.97 -18.59
CA ASN A 154 -16.15 -5.53 -18.64
C ASN A 154 -17.16 -4.77 -17.73
N PRO A 155 -16.96 -3.46 -17.50
CA PRO A 155 -17.88 -2.65 -16.69
C PRO A 155 -19.34 -2.65 -17.20
N GLN A 156 -19.56 -2.92 -18.48
CA GLN A 156 -20.88 -3.03 -19.10
C GLN A 156 -21.50 -4.43 -18.97
N GLY A 157 -20.84 -5.36 -18.26
CA GLY A 157 -21.30 -6.73 -18.05
C GLY A 157 -21.04 -7.68 -19.21
N GLN A 158 -20.36 -7.25 -20.27
CA GLN A 158 -20.01 -8.08 -21.42
C GLN A 158 -18.77 -8.91 -21.11
N ARG A 159 -18.81 -10.18 -21.50
CA ARG A 159 -17.66 -11.06 -21.35
C ARG A 159 -16.68 -10.89 -22.51
N VAL A 160 -15.41 -10.80 -22.17
CA VAL A 160 -14.27 -10.77 -23.09
C VAL A 160 -13.33 -11.90 -22.70
N ALA A 161 -12.91 -12.69 -23.68
CA ALA A 161 -11.98 -13.78 -23.48
C ALA A 161 -10.78 -13.58 -24.38
N GLU A 162 -9.58 -13.55 -23.82
CA GLU A 162 -8.34 -13.35 -24.57
C GLU A 162 -7.26 -14.32 -24.11
N THR A 163 -6.36 -14.61 -25.04
CA THR A 163 -5.18 -15.43 -24.78
C THR A 163 -3.91 -14.68 -25.08
N ALA A 164 -2.84 -15.02 -24.36
CA ALA A 164 -1.51 -14.57 -24.71
C ALA A 164 -0.46 -15.61 -24.35
N GLN A 165 0.65 -15.55 -25.07
CA GLN A 165 1.85 -16.31 -24.81
C GLN A 165 2.92 -15.39 -24.23
N GLY A 166 3.69 -15.89 -23.28
CA GLY A 166 4.79 -15.15 -22.66
C GLY A 166 5.96 -16.05 -22.29
N ASN A 167 7.07 -15.42 -21.89
CA ASN A 167 8.31 -16.10 -21.47
C ASN A 167 8.20 -16.71 -20.06
N GLY A 168 6.99 -16.77 -19.50
CA GLY A 168 6.67 -17.37 -18.22
C GLY A 168 5.20 -17.13 -17.85
N PRO A 169 4.69 -17.80 -16.80
CA PRO A 169 3.27 -17.74 -16.42
C PRO A 169 2.75 -16.32 -16.17
N VAL A 170 3.54 -15.48 -15.50
CA VAL A 170 3.15 -14.11 -15.16
C VAL A 170 3.12 -13.22 -16.41
N ASP A 171 4.13 -13.34 -17.27
CA ASP A 171 4.22 -12.59 -18.53
C ASP A 171 3.04 -12.93 -19.46
N ALA A 172 2.73 -14.22 -19.60
CA ALA A 172 1.58 -14.68 -20.38
C ALA A 172 0.25 -14.14 -19.82
N LEU A 173 0.07 -14.15 -18.50
CA LEU A 173 -1.12 -13.61 -17.85
C LEU A 173 -1.27 -12.10 -18.10
N PHE A 174 -0.19 -11.33 -17.95
CA PHE A 174 -0.21 -9.88 -18.19
C PHE A 174 -0.53 -9.55 -19.65
N GLY A 175 0.02 -10.32 -20.60
CA GLY A 175 -0.33 -10.19 -22.02
C GLY A 175 -1.82 -10.43 -22.28
N ALA A 176 -2.40 -11.46 -21.68
CA ALA A 176 -3.80 -11.82 -21.87
C ALA A 176 -4.74 -10.76 -21.25
N LEU A 177 -4.39 -10.23 -20.08
CA LEU A 177 -5.11 -9.14 -19.43
C LEU A 177 -5.01 -7.82 -20.23
N ALA A 178 -3.84 -7.50 -20.78
CA ALA A 178 -3.63 -6.32 -21.61
C ALA A 178 -4.47 -6.40 -22.89
N ALA A 179 -4.52 -7.56 -23.53
CA ALA A 179 -5.39 -7.81 -24.68
C ALA A 179 -6.88 -7.64 -24.32
N ALA A 180 -7.34 -8.25 -23.22
CA ALA A 180 -8.75 -8.24 -22.81
C ALA A 180 -9.25 -6.85 -22.38
N THR A 181 -8.36 -6.02 -21.82
CA THR A 181 -8.70 -4.69 -21.32
C THR A 181 -8.40 -3.57 -22.32
N GLY A 182 -7.54 -3.83 -23.31
CA GLY A 182 -6.99 -2.80 -24.21
C GLY A 182 -6.03 -1.82 -23.51
N VAL A 183 -5.65 -2.10 -22.26
CA VAL A 183 -4.75 -1.26 -21.46
C VAL A 183 -3.34 -1.84 -21.53
N LYS A 184 -2.35 -0.99 -21.78
CA LYS A 184 -0.95 -1.39 -21.71
C LYS A 184 -0.57 -1.67 -20.26
N LEU A 185 -0.30 -2.92 -19.93
CA LEU A 185 0.19 -3.36 -18.62
C LEU A 185 1.70 -3.61 -18.71
N GLU A 186 2.46 -3.08 -17.76
CA GLU A 186 3.90 -3.34 -17.61
C GLU A 186 4.14 -3.96 -16.23
N LEU A 187 4.90 -5.06 -16.18
CA LEU A 187 5.29 -5.71 -14.95
C LEU A 187 6.60 -5.09 -14.43
N ASP A 188 6.52 -4.28 -13.39
CA ASP A 188 7.69 -3.61 -12.79
C ASP A 188 8.51 -4.56 -11.90
N SER A 189 7.84 -5.31 -11.01
CA SER A 189 8.48 -6.36 -10.21
C SER A 189 7.45 -7.36 -9.67
N TYR A 190 7.90 -8.58 -9.34
CA TYR A 190 7.11 -9.56 -8.61
C TYR A 190 8.00 -10.37 -7.64
N GLN A 191 7.41 -10.86 -6.56
CA GLN A 191 8.04 -11.80 -5.61
C GLN A 191 7.09 -12.98 -5.38
N VAL A 192 7.67 -14.16 -5.24
CA VAL A 192 6.96 -15.40 -4.86
C VAL A 192 7.30 -15.73 -3.42
#